data_AF-G9XA57-F1
#
_entry.id   AF-G9XA57-F1
#
_cell.length_a   1.000
_cell.length_b   1.000
_cell.length_c   1.000
_cell.angle_alpha   90.00
_cell.angle_beta   90.00
_cell.angle_gamma   90.00
#
_symmetry.space_group_name_H-M   'P 1'
#
loop_
_entity.id
_entity.type
_entity.pdbx_description
1 polymer ?
#
loop_
_entity_poly.entity_id
_entity_poly.type
_entity_poly.pdbx_seq_one_letter_code
_entity_poly.pdbx_strand_id
1 'polypeptide(L)'
;MARPVKSAKLIAPYNRTLEETKQRIEVEETLKGKNDDLKAPDYLTKNQKQIFNNILSNLEDADILGNLDIYLLEQASICIDRLQKYEEKINKDIRYSYEPNFIKARNSYAKDFQRYCNELSLSPQSRAKIGNLNLLQRKEEKDPILKLLEGVG
;
A
#
# COMPACT_ATOMS: atom_id res chain seq x y z
N MET A 1 -4.71 18.61 16.50
CA MET A 1 -4.43 17.28 15.93
C MET A 1 -3.49 17.44 14.76
N ALA A 2 -2.42 16.63 14.69
CA ALA A 2 -1.53 16.61 13.53
C ALA A 2 -2.31 16.10 12.30
N ARG A 3 -2.18 16.77 11.15
CA ARG A 3 -2.78 16.31 9.89
C ARG A 3 -2.04 15.05 9.42
N PRO A 4 -2.72 14.09 8.76
CA PRO A 4 -2.04 12.95 8.13
C PRO A 4 -0.92 13.44 7.21
N VAL A 5 0.29 12.95 7.43
CA VAL A 5 1.49 13.31 6.66
C VAL A 5 1.86 12.13 5.78
N LYS A 6 2.16 12.40 4.52
CA LYS A 6 2.66 11.37 3.59
C LYS A 6 4.09 10.97 3.99
N SER A 7 4.53 9.77 3.63
CA SER A 7 5.92 9.34 3.85
C SER A 7 6.91 10.39 3.32
N ALA A 8 8.01 10.58 4.03
CA ALA A 8 9.11 11.47 3.68
C ALA A 8 9.71 11.10 2.32
N LYS A 9 9.71 9.81 1.96
CA LYS A 9 10.06 9.33 0.62
C LYS A 9 9.09 9.78 -0.46
N LEU A 10 7.90 10.30 -0.13
CA LEU A 10 6.84 10.68 -1.07
C LEU A 10 6.52 12.19 -1.09
N ILE A 11 7.16 13.00 -0.24
CA ILE A 11 6.94 14.45 -0.18
C ILE A 11 8.04 15.15 -0.98
N ALA A 12 7.65 16.06 -1.88
CA ALA A 12 8.59 16.89 -2.64
C ALA A 12 9.43 17.78 -1.68
N PRO A 13 10.74 17.93 -1.93
CA PRO A 13 11.66 18.69 -1.07
C PRO A 13 11.42 20.20 -1.05
N TYR A 14 10.46 20.73 -1.83
CA TYR A 14 10.20 22.17 -2.03
C TYR A 14 10.20 23.05 -0.75
N ASN A 15 9.89 22.50 0.43
CA ASN A 15 9.89 23.22 1.71
C ASN A 15 10.75 22.58 2.81
N ARG A 16 11.75 21.73 2.49
CA ARG A 16 12.56 21.03 3.50
C ARG A 16 14.03 20.99 3.12
N THR A 17 14.89 20.99 4.14
CA THR A 17 16.32 20.76 3.91
C THR A 17 16.58 19.28 3.58
N LEU A 18 17.70 19.03 2.90
CA LEU A 18 18.20 17.68 2.61
C LEU A 18 18.41 16.87 3.91
N GLU A 19 18.78 17.55 4.99
CA GLU A 19 19.04 16.97 6.30
C GLU A 19 17.74 16.60 7.03
N GLU A 20 16.74 17.48 7.02
CA GLU A 20 15.39 17.19 7.54
C GLU A 20 14.72 16.01 6.81
N THR A 21 14.96 15.91 5.51
CA THR A 21 14.41 14.81 4.69
C THR A 21 15.09 13.49 5.03
N LYS A 22 16.42 13.47 5.18
CA LYS A 22 17.18 12.29 5.61
C LYS A 22 16.76 11.80 7.00
N GLN A 23 16.66 12.71 7.97
CA GLN A 23 16.23 12.37 9.32
C GLN A 23 14.83 11.75 9.35
N ARG A 24 13.89 12.28 8.55
CA ARG A 24 12.54 11.70 8.46
C ARG A 24 12.54 10.33 7.79
N ILE A 25 13.33 10.13 6.74
CA ILE A 25 13.47 8.81 6.10
C ILE A 25 14.04 7.81 7.10
N GLU A 26 15.07 8.18 7.85
CA GLU A 26 15.68 7.33 8.86
C GLU A 26 14.70 6.96 9.99
N VAL A 27 13.91 7.93 10.46
CA VAL A 27 12.83 7.69 11.42
C VAL A 27 11.77 6.76 10.83
N GLU A 28 11.36 6.96 9.57
CA GLU A 28 10.38 6.09 8.90
C GLU A 28 10.88 4.65 8.71
N GLU A 29 12.13 4.45 8.31
CA GLU A 29 12.74 3.11 8.21
C GLU A 29 12.86 2.44 9.58
N THR A 30 13.19 3.21 10.63
CA THR A 30 13.20 2.71 12.00
C THR A 30 11.80 2.25 12.44
N LEU A 31 10.76 3.01 12.07
CA LEU A 31 9.36 2.71 12.39
C LEU A 31 8.78 1.56 11.55
N LYS A 32 9.21 1.40 10.29
CA LYS A 32 8.89 0.24 9.44
C LYS A 32 9.33 -1.06 10.12
N GLY A 33 10.46 -1.02 10.83
CA GLY A 33 11.01 -2.17 11.52
C GLY A 33 11.59 -3.20 10.56
N LYS A 34 11.88 -4.40 11.07
CA LYS A 34 12.40 -5.50 10.26
C LYS A 34 11.32 -6.07 9.34
N ASN A 35 11.74 -6.80 8.32
CA ASN A 35 10.89 -7.51 7.36
C ASN A 35 11.20 -9.02 7.33
N ASP A 36 11.79 -9.55 8.41
CA ASP A 36 12.33 -10.90 8.51
C ASP A 36 11.30 -11.99 8.86
N ASP A 37 10.06 -11.63 9.24
CA ASP A 37 9.02 -12.59 9.63
C ASP A 37 7.65 -12.32 8.99
N LEU A 38 7.64 -12.04 7.68
CA LEU A 38 6.41 -11.89 6.90
C LEU A 38 5.86 -13.26 6.49
N LYS A 39 5.07 -13.88 7.37
CA LYS A 39 4.43 -15.18 7.12
C LYS A 39 2.92 -15.13 7.30
N ALA A 40 2.20 -15.89 6.46
CA ALA A 40 0.76 -16.00 6.56
C ALA A 40 0.35 -16.68 7.89
N PRO A 41 -0.56 -16.07 8.68
CA PRO A 41 -1.02 -16.67 9.94
C PRO A 41 -1.68 -18.05 9.76
N ASP A 42 -1.53 -18.92 10.75
CA ASP A 42 -1.90 -20.33 10.62
C ASP A 42 -3.39 -20.57 10.41
N TYR A 43 -4.22 -19.73 11.02
CA TYR A 43 -5.68 -19.84 10.99
C TYR A 43 -6.29 -19.41 9.65
N LEU A 44 -5.51 -18.83 8.74
CA LEU A 44 -5.99 -18.50 7.40
C LEU A 44 -6.35 -19.76 6.61
N THR A 45 -7.43 -19.67 5.84
CA THR A 45 -7.79 -20.76 4.91
C THR A 45 -6.74 -20.90 3.80
N LYS A 46 -6.72 -22.05 3.12
CA LYS A 46 -5.77 -22.30 2.02
C LYS A 46 -5.79 -21.20 0.95
N ASN A 47 -6.98 -20.75 0.53
CA ASN A 47 -7.13 -19.68 -0.46
C ASN A 47 -6.61 -18.33 0.06
N GLN A 48 -6.88 -18.01 1.34
CA GLN A 48 -6.38 -16.79 1.96
C GLN A 48 -4.85 -16.79 2.06
N LYS A 49 -4.21 -17.93 2.38
CA LYS A 49 -2.74 -18.06 2.37
C LYS A 49 -2.17 -17.86 0.97
N GLN A 50 -2.84 -18.37 -0.06
CA GLN A 50 -2.42 -18.15 -1.46
C GLN A 50 -2.50 -16.68 -1.85
N ILE A 51 -3.60 -15.98 -1.49
CA ILE A 51 -3.74 -14.54 -1.73
C ILE A 51 -2.66 -13.76 -0.99
N PHE A 52 -2.43 -14.09 0.29
CA PHE A 52 -1.40 -13.46 1.11
C PHE A 52 -0.01 -13.56 0.47
N ASN A 53 0.40 -14.79 0.12
CA ASN A 53 1.71 -15.04 -0.49
C ASN A 53 1.84 -14.39 -1.86
N ASN A 54 0.76 -14.32 -2.64
CA ASN A 54 0.73 -13.62 -3.92
C ASN A 54 0.98 -12.12 -3.74
N ILE A 55 0.28 -11.48 -2.79
CA ILE A 55 0.49 -10.06 -2.48
C ILE A 55 1.93 -9.84 -2.00
N LEU A 56 2.42 -10.67 -1.08
CA LEU A 56 3.77 -10.57 -0.54
C LEU A 56 4.83 -10.68 -1.64
N SER A 57 4.75 -11.69 -2.50
CA SER A 57 5.71 -11.90 -3.59
C SER A 57 5.71 -10.77 -4.62
N ASN A 58 4.56 -10.15 -4.91
CA ASN A 58 4.49 -9.00 -5.83
C ASN A 58 4.99 -7.68 -5.21
N LEU A 59 5.12 -7.62 -3.87
CA LEU A 59 5.58 -6.44 -3.15
C LEU A 59 7.00 -6.59 -2.58
N GLU A 60 7.60 -7.77 -2.71
CA GLU A 60 8.94 -8.09 -2.20
C GLU A 60 10.02 -7.17 -2.81
N ASP A 61 9.99 -6.98 -4.13
CA ASP A 61 10.92 -6.11 -4.86
C ASP A 61 10.80 -4.62 -4.47
N ALA A 62 9.66 -4.22 -3.91
CA ALA A 62 9.43 -2.83 -3.54
C ALA A 62 10.07 -2.47 -2.19
N ASP A 63 10.44 -3.46 -1.37
CA ASP A 63 10.95 -3.31 0.00
C ASP A 63 10.19 -2.23 0.80
N ILE A 64 8.85 -2.25 0.71
CA ILE A 64 7.97 -1.31 1.40
C ILE A 64 7.32 -1.92 2.64
N LEU A 65 7.37 -3.25 2.78
CA LEU A 65 6.68 -3.97 3.86
C LEU A 65 7.61 -4.17 5.06
N GLY A 66 7.09 -3.91 6.25
CA GLY A 66 7.70 -4.29 7.53
C GLY A 66 6.86 -5.34 8.25
N ASN A 67 7.41 -5.95 9.30
CA ASN A 67 6.76 -7.01 10.08
C ASN A 67 5.40 -6.57 10.65
N LEU A 68 5.19 -5.27 10.90
CA LEU A 68 3.92 -4.72 11.37
C LEU A 68 2.81 -4.77 10.30
N ASP A 69 3.18 -4.78 9.03
CA ASP A 69 2.23 -4.84 7.91
C ASP A 69 1.60 -6.23 7.75
N ILE A 70 2.06 -7.23 8.49
CA ILE A 70 1.49 -8.58 8.51
C ILE A 70 -0.03 -8.56 8.79
N TYR A 71 -0.47 -7.71 9.72
CA TYR A 71 -1.89 -7.58 10.07
C TYR A 71 -2.69 -6.95 8.93
N LEU A 72 -2.09 -6.01 8.20
CA LEU A 72 -2.71 -5.38 7.05
C LEU A 72 -2.84 -6.37 5.89
N LEU A 73 -1.78 -7.12 5.59
CA LEU A 73 -1.76 -8.17 4.57
C LEU A 73 -2.74 -9.31 4.88
N GLU A 74 -2.81 -9.71 6.14
CA GLU A 74 -3.74 -10.72 6.63
C GLU A 74 -5.20 -10.27 6.39
N GLN A 75 -5.56 -9.07 6.87
CA GLN A 75 -6.92 -8.55 6.71
C GLN A 75 -7.28 -8.30 5.24
N ALA A 76 -6.33 -7.83 4.43
CA ALA A 76 -6.52 -7.70 2.99
C ALA A 76 -6.81 -9.06 2.33
N SER A 77 -6.05 -10.09 2.69
CA SER A 77 -6.22 -11.44 2.15
C SER A 77 -7.56 -12.06 2.50
N ILE A 78 -8.00 -11.90 3.76
CA ILE A 78 -9.33 -12.32 4.22
C ILE A 78 -10.43 -11.57 3.46
N CYS A 79 -10.28 -10.25 3.29
CA CYS A 79 -11.24 -9.41 2.61
C CYS A 79 -11.42 -9.82 1.15
N ILE A 80 -10.32 -10.06 0.43
CA ILE A 80 -10.34 -10.48 -0.98
C ILE A 80 -11.03 -11.85 -1.12
N ASP A 81 -10.62 -12.85 -0.32
CA ASP A 81 -11.23 -14.19 -0.35
C ASP A 81 -12.74 -14.15 -0.07
N ARG A 82 -13.16 -13.38 0.93
CA ARG A 82 -14.59 -13.23 1.26
C ARG A 82 -15.34 -12.53 0.15
N LEU A 83 -14.80 -11.46 -0.44
CA LEU A 83 -15.44 -10.74 -1.54
C LEU A 83 -15.63 -11.64 -2.76
N GLN A 84 -14.61 -12.42 -3.14
CA GLN A 84 -14.70 -13.41 -4.21
C GLN A 84 -15.83 -14.42 -3.95
N LYS A 85 -15.97 -14.93 -2.72
CA LYS A 85 -17.06 -15.84 -2.34
C LYS A 85 -18.45 -15.21 -2.46
N TYR A 86 -18.59 -13.90 -2.19
CA TYR A 86 -19.85 -13.18 -2.43
C TYR A 86 -20.19 -13.15 -3.92
N GLU A 87 -19.21 -12.80 -4.77
CA GLU A 87 -19.41 -12.75 -6.23
C GLU A 87 -19.69 -14.15 -6.82
N GLU A 88 -18.98 -15.18 -6.36
CA GLU A 88 -19.25 -16.56 -6.78
C GLU A 88 -20.68 -17.00 -6.47
N LYS A 89 -21.21 -16.62 -5.30
CA LYS A 89 -22.61 -16.93 -4.94
C LYS A 89 -23.60 -16.17 -5.81
N ILE A 90 -23.36 -14.88 -6.07
CA ILE A 90 -24.20 -14.07 -6.95
C ILE A 90 -24.19 -14.60 -8.37
N ASN A 91 -23.03 -15.02 -8.88
CA ASN A 91 -22.90 -15.60 -10.22
C ASN A 91 -23.61 -16.96 -10.35
N LYS A 92 -23.69 -17.73 -9.26
CA LYS A 92 -24.47 -18.98 -9.20
C LYS A 92 -25.98 -18.74 -9.10
N ASP A 93 -26.38 -17.72 -8.36
CA ASP A 93 -27.78 -17.34 -8.18
C ASP A 93 -27.92 -15.83 -7.97
N ILE A 94 -28.48 -15.15 -8.97
CA ILE A 94 -28.65 -13.69 -8.99
C ILE A 94 -29.57 -13.20 -7.88
N ARG A 95 -30.40 -14.06 -7.26
CA ARG A 95 -31.31 -13.68 -6.17
C ARG A 95 -30.57 -13.13 -4.96
N TYR A 96 -29.35 -13.59 -4.70
CA TYR A 96 -28.49 -13.06 -3.64
C TYR A 96 -28.17 -11.56 -3.83
N SER A 97 -28.23 -11.04 -5.06
CA SER A 97 -28.04 -9.61 -5.33
C SER A 97 -29.18 -8.73 -4.81
N TYR A 98 -30.33 -9.32 -4.49
CA TYR A 98 -31.48 -8.60 -3.97
C TYR A 98 -31.68 -8.83 -2.46
N GLU A 99 -30.90 -9.72 -1.84
CA GLU A 99 -30.93 -9.95 -0.40
C GLU A 99 -30.24 -8.80 0.36
N PRO A 100 -30.97 -7.99 1.16
CA PRO A 100 -30.41 -6.76 1.72
C PRO A 100 -29.21 -7.00 2.64
N ASN A 101 -29.26 -8.05 3.48
CA ASN A 101 -28.18 -8.39 4.39
C ASN A 101 -26.94 -8.90 3.65
N PHE A 102 -27.14 -9.65 2.56
CA PHE A 102 -26.06 -10.19 1.75
C PHE A 102 -25.29 -9.08 1.04
N ILE A 103 -26.01 -8.17 0.36
CA ILE A 103 -25.43 -7.00 -0.29
C ILE A 103 -24.78 -6.05 0.72
N LYS A 104 -25.40 -5.83 1.88
CA LYS A 104 -24.82 -4.99 2.93
C LYS A 104 -23.46 -5.53 3.38
N ALA A 105 -23.35 -6.84 3.64
CA ALA A 105 -22.10 -7.46 4.02
C ALA A 105 -21.04 -7.39 2.90
N ARG A 106 -21.41 -7.75 1.66
CA ARG A 106 -20.53 -7.61 0.49
C ARG A 106 -20.01 -6.18 0.34
N ASN A 107 -20.88 -5.18 0.44
CA ASN A 107 -20.50 -3.77 0.29
C ASN A 107 -19.57 -3.29 1.41
N SER A 108 -19.68 -3.84 2.63
CA SER A 108 -18.69 -3.57 3.69
C SER A 108 -17.31 -4.08 3.30
N TYR A 109 -17.19 -5.32 2.81
CA TYR A 109 -15.92 -5.85 2.32
C TYR A 109 -15.40 -5.10 1.08
N ALA A 110 -16.27 -4.66 0.18
CA ALA A 110 -15.86 -3.86 -0.97
C ALA A 110 -15.24 -2.51 -0.54
N LYS A 111 -15.78 -1.87 0.50
CA LYS A 111 -15.21 -0.65 1.09
C LYS A 111 -13.87 -0.90 1.76
N ASP A 112 -13.76 -1.98 2.53
CA ASP A 112 -12.48 -2.37 3.15
C ASP A 112 -11.43 -2.69 2.08
N PHE A 113 -11.81 -3.38 1.00
CA PHE A 113 -10.92 -3.66 -0.13
C PHE A 113 -10.38 -2.39 -0.79
N GLN A 114 -11.22 -1.37 -0.98
CA GLN A 114 -10.76 -0.06 -1.49
C GLN A 114 -9.76 0.61 -0.55
N ARG A 115 -9.95 0.51 0.77
CA ARG A 115 -8.98 1.00 1.76
C ARG A 115 -7.65 0.26 1.60
N TYR A 116 -7.66 -1.06 1.57
CA TYR A 116 -6.44 -1.86 1.44
C TYR A 116 -5.72 -1.62 0.09
N CYS A 117 -6.46 -1.41 -0.99
CA CYS A 117 -5.87 -1.04 -2.28
C CYS A 117 -5.08 0.28 -2.24
N ASN A 118 -5.53 1.23 -1.41
CA ASN A 118 -4.85 2.49 -1.24
C ASN A 118 -3.61 2.35 -0.36
N GLU A 119 -3.72 1.65 0.78
CA GLU A 119 -2.61 1.46 1.73
C GLU A 119 -1.50 0.57 1.14
N LEU A 120 -1.85 -0.58 0.56
CA LEU A 120 -0.89 -1.55 0.01
C LEU A 120 -0.48 -1.27 -1.44
N SER A 121 -0.92 -0.15 -2.01
CA SER A 121 -0.60 0.21 -3.40
C SER A 121 -1.02 -0.84 -4.44
N LEU A 122 -2.12 -1.56 -4.20
CA LEU A 122 -2.57 -2.62 -5.11
C LEU A 122 -3.26 -2.06 -6.36
N SER A 123 -3.87 -0.86 -6.27
CA SER A 123 -4.53 -0.23 -7.43
C SER A 123 -3.52 0.48 -8.35
N PRO A 124 -3.75 0.50 -9.68
CA PRO A 124 -2.94 1.28 -10.62
C PRO A 124 -2.91 2.77 -10.25
N GLN A 125 -4.02 3.30 -9.72
CA GLN A 125 -4.10 4.68 -9.28
C GLN A 125 -3.22 4.96 -8.05
N SER A 126 -3.24 4.07 -7.05
CA SER A 126 -2.37 4.20 -5.86
C SER A 126 -0.89 4.12 -6.26
N ARG A 127 -0.55 3.18 -7.15
CA ARG A 127 0.81 3.05 -7.71
C ARG A 127 1.24 4.27 -8.52
N ALA A 128 0.38 4.78 -9.41
CA ALA A 128 0.68 5.97 -10.20
C ALA A 128 0.85 7.22 -9.31
N LYS A 129 0.06 7.34 -8.24
CA LYS A 129 0.21 8.41 -7.25
C LYS A 129 1.57 8.35 -6.57
N ILE A 130 2.04 7.17 -6.19
CA ILE A 130 3.37 6.97 -5.59
C ILE A 130 4.48 7.19 -6.61
N GLY A 131 4.35 6.60 -7.81
CA GLY A 131 5.34 6.71 -8.88
C GLY A 131 5.53 8.15 -9.39
N ASN A 132 4.45 8.92 -9.56
CA ASN A 132 4.54 10.32 -9.95
C ASN A 132 5.22 11.18 -8.87
N LEU A 133 4.97 10.91 -7.59
CA LEU A 133 5.65 11.61 -6.49
C LEU A 133 7.16 11.33 -6.51
N ASN A 134 7.56 10.07 -6.75
CA ASN A 134 8.98 9.68 -6.86
C ASN A 134 9.67 10.33 -8.07
N LEU A 135 8.96 10.47 -9.21
CA LEU A 135 9.51 11.12 -10.41
C LEU A 135 9.67 12.64 -10.25
N LEU A 136 8.75 13.31 -9.56
CA LEU A 136 8.85 14.73 -9.25
C LEU A 136 10.07 15.01 -8.36
N GLN A 137 10.32 14.17 -7.35
CA GLN A 137 11.52 14.27 -6.51
C GLN A 137 12.81 14.12 -7.31
N ARG A 138 12.94 13.11 -8.18
CA ARG A 138 14.17 12.92 -8.99
C ARG A 138 14.44 14.04 -9.98
N LYS A 139 13.40 14.75 -10.44
CA LYS A 139 13.56 15.94 -11.30
C LYS A 139 14.00 17.15 -10.47
N GLU A 140 13.38 17.37 -9.31
CA GLU A 140 13.75 18.45 -8.39
C GLU A 140 15.10 18.24 -7.69
N GLU A 141 15.61 17.02 -7.54
CA GLU A 141 16.97 16.76 -7.04
C GLU A 141 18.05 17.07 -8.09
N LYS A 142 17.74 16.87 -9.37
CA LYS A 142 18.68 17.13 -10.46
C LYS A 142 18.82 18.61 -10.78
N ASP A 143 17.77 19.42 -10.62
CA ASP A 143 17.75 20.86 -10.94
C ASP A 143 18.73 21.71 -10.07
N PRO A 144 18.84 21.52 -8.73
CA PRO A 144 19.88 22.16 -7.91
C PRO A 144 21.29 21.70 -8.28
N ILE A 145 21.48 20.42 -8.62
CA ILE A 145 22.79 19.87 -9.03
C ILE A 145 23.20 20.44 -10.39
N LEU A 146 22.26 20.54 -11.34
CA LEU A 146 22.46 21.15 -12.66
C LEU A 146 22.82 22.63 -12.52
N LYS A 147 22.13 23.39 -11.67
CA LYS A 147 22.49 24.80 -11.37
C LYS A 147 23.86 24.94 -10.74
N LEU A 148 24.28 23.99 -9.89
CA LEU A 148 25.62 23.99 -9.29
C LEU A 148 26.71 23.69 -10.34
N LEU A 149 26.42 22.83 -11.31
CA LEU A 149 27.33 22.51 -12.41
C LEU A 149 27.41 23.64 -13.46
N GLU A 150 26.30 24.33 -13.72
CA GLU A 150 26.26 25.49 -14.62
C GLU A 150 26.91 26.75 -14.03
N GLY A 151 27.05 26.84 -12.71
CA GLY A 151 27.72 27.95 -12.01
C GLY A 151 29.23 27.76 -11.79
N VAL A 152 29.82 26.65 -12.25
CA VAL A 152 31.27 26.33 -12.16
C VAL A 152 31.95 26.38 -13.55
N GLY A 153 31.26 26.94 -14.56
CA GLY A 153 31.79 27.20 -15.91
C GLY A 153 32.22 28.63 -16.12
#